data_AF-A0A316MHB9-F1
#
_entry.id   AF-A0A316MHB9-F1
#
_cell.length_a   1.000
_cell.length_b   1.000
_cell.length_c   1.000
_cell.angle_alpha   90.00
_cell.angle_beta   90.00
_cell.angle_gamma   90.00
#
_symmetry.space_group_name_H-M   'P 1'
#
loop_
_entity.id
_entity.type
_entity.pdbx_description
1 polymer ?
#
loop_
_entity_poly.entity_id
_entity_poly.type
_entity_poly.pdbx_seq_one_letter_code
_entity_poly.pdbx_strand_id
1 'polypeptide(L)'
;MPENVHIPLGKVQAAYDLTDEELYDLIQKLWERKQLFYQELWAETYEKYWHFAATGSLPYTQENLPELPEPDSHHQSNFYPIFYGTQMVRYLMQLIKLVSYKPFRMGLDYLFETAFEDGYKVAAEERDILYKYFEFTEFGRKPPRKDYYRHFKAGQPYLVSFISRNMAGTLMADRDAVIEILCDYPLKREVKGLTRRVVDSTLDRLASSAADILPEIQPEAPAEIPAETSPASQPDPAASAPSAEAIVVPSVLWMGKSPAAVRDAMKEDFDECVTAHVLLNWCKVGKTQVGRLLSPKEFGDDKSYRNHVDKLLLRVARLSIRQE
;
A
#
# COMPACT_ATOMS: atom_id res chain seq x y z
N MET A 1 -0.24 -26.51 -5.55
CA MET A 1 -0.77 -25.24 -5.01
C MET A 1 0.44 -24.46 -4.54
N PRO A 2 0.73 -23.26 -5.06
CA PRO A 2 1.73 -22.42 -4.42
C PRO A 2 1.22 -22.15 -2.99
N GLU A 3 2.05 -22.40 -1.99
CA GLU A 3 1.75 -21.96 -0.62
C GLU A 3 1.57 -20.45 -0.68
N ASN A 4 0.42 -19.93 -0.23
CA ASN A 4 0.24 -18.49 -0.02
C ASN A 4 1.20 -18.09 1.09
N VAL A 5 2.34 -17.53 0.71
CA VAL A 5 3.35 -17.05 1.64
C VAL A 5 3.07 -15.59 1.88
N HIS A 6 2.59 -15.27 3.08
CA HIS A 6 2.46 -13.88 3.50
C HIS A 6 3.76 -13.38 4.11
N ILE A 7 4.08 -12.12 3.87
CA ILE A 7 5.31 -11.47 4.33
C ILE A 7 5.00 -10.20 5.15
N PRO A 8 5.72 -9.96 6.25
CA PRO A 8 5.59 -8.71 6.99
C PRO A 8 6.14 -7.52 6.20
N LEU A 9 5.40 -6.42 6.22
CA LEU A 9 5.79 -5.21 5.49
C LEU A 9 7.04 -4.53 6.06
N GLY A 10 7.39 -4.74 7.33
CA GLY A 10 8.66 -4.24 7.90
C GLY A 10 9.89 -4.88 7.25
N LYS A 11 9.79 -6.16 6.87
CA LYS A 11 10.82 -6.86 6.09
C LYS A 11 10.85 -6.40 4.65
N VAL A 12 9.69 -6.16 4.03
CA VAL A 12 9.61 -5.59 2.68
C VAL A 12 10.25 -4.21 2.63
N GLN A 13 9.95 -3.34 3.60
CA GLN A 13 10.54 -2.01 3.72
C GLN A 13 12.07 -2.11 3.79
N ALA A 14 12.61 -3.00 4.63
CA ALA A 14 14.05 -3.20 4.72
C ALA A 14 14.66 -3.78 3.43
N ALA A 15 13.99 -4.72 2.79
CA ALA A 15 14.46 -5.43 1.59
C ALA A 15 14.62 -4.52 0.37
N TYR A 16 13.64 -3.64 0.15
CA TYR A 16 13.62 -2.69 -0.96
C TYR A 16 14.14 -1.30 -0.60
N ASP A 17 14.44 -1.05 0.68
CA ASP A 17 14.86 0.25 1.22
C ASP A 17 13.80 1.34 0.98
N LEU A 18 12.53 0.98 1.23
CA LEU A 18 11.40 1.89 1.01
C LEU A 18 11.36 2.99 2.08
N THR A 19 11.09 4.21 1.63
CA THR A 19 10.71 5.31 2.51
C THR A 19 9.34 5.07 3.14
N ASP A 20 9.00 5.80 4.20
CA ASP A 20 7.69 5.71 4.84
C ASP A 20 6.54 6.08 3.88
N GLU A 21 6.79 7.01 2.95
CA GLU A 21 5.83 7.40 1.91
C GLU A 21 5.61 6.27 0.90
N GLU A 22 6.68 5.66 0.38
CA GLU A 22 6.59 4.52 -0.56
C GLU A 22 5.95 3.28 0.09
N LEU A 23 6.26 3.03 1.37
CA LEU A 23 5.62 1.97 2.14
C LEU A 23 4.13 2.24 2.30
N TYR A 24 3.73 3.48 2.56
CA TYR A 24 2.33 3.86 2.66
C TYR A 24 1.59 3.67 1.33
N ASP A 25 2.20 4.05 0.20
CA ASP A 25 1.64 3.85 -1.14
C ASP A 25 1.49 2.36 -1.47
N LEU A 26 2.46 1.53 -1.09
CA LEU A 26 2.37 0.08 -1.20
C LEU A 26 1.17 -0.48 -0.39
N ILE A 27 0.99 0.00 0.83
CA ILE A 27 -0.14 -0.41 1.69
C ILE A 27 -1.48 -0.07 1.04
N GLN A 28 -1.63 1.09 0.41
CA GLN A 28 -2.87 1.44 -0.29
C GLN A 28 -3.15 0.48 -1.45
N LYS A 29 -2.15 0.21 -2.29
CA LYS A 29 -2.30 -0.72 -3.42
C LYS A 29 -2.66 -2.13 -2.96
N LEU A 30 -2.05 -2.61 -1.87
CA LEU A 30 -2.36 -3.92 -1.29
C LEU A 30 -3.76 -3.96 -0.69
N TRP A 31 -4.18 -2.88 -0.03
CA TRP A 31 -5.53 -2.74 0.51
C TRP A 31 -6.58 -2.81 -0.61
N GLU A 32 -6.40 -2.03 -1.67
CA GLU A 32 -7.28 -2.02 -2.85
C GLU A 32 -7.39 -3.40 -3.50
N ARG A 33 -6.27 -4.13 -3.59
CA ARG A 33 -6.20 -5.48 -4.16
C ARG A 33 -6.68 -6.59 -3.20
N LYS A 34 -7.06 -6.24 -1.96
CA LYS A 34 -7.42 -7.19 -0.89
C LYS A 34 -6.30 -8.19 -0.57
N GLN A 35 -5.05 -7.74 -0.66
CA GLN A 35 -3.83 -8.52 -0.39
C GLN A 35 -3.14 -8.08 0.90
N LEU A 36 -3.83 -7.32 1.75
CA LEU A 36 -3.35 -6.84 3.05
C LEU A 36 -4.05 -7.60 4.18
N PHE A 37 -3.26 -8.32 4.99
CA PHE A 37 -3.71 -9.13 6.11
C PHE A 37 -3.33 -8.46 7.43
N TYR A 38 -4.14 -7.49 7.85
CA TYR A 38 -3.83 -6.58 8.96
C TYR A 38 -3.93 -7.22 10.36
N GLN A 39 -4.69 -8.30 10.52
CA GLN A 39 -4.84 -9.02 11.79
C GLN A 39 -3.92 -10.24 11.93
N GLU A 40 -3.40 -10.79 10.83
CA GLU A 40 -2.83 -12.14 10.82
C GLU A 40 -1.69 -12.34 11.82
N LEU A 41 -0.66 -11.50 11.74
CA LEU A 41 0.50 -11.61 12.63
C LEU A 41 0.11 -11.37 14.11
N TRP A 42 -0.88 -10.49 14.34
CA TRP A 42 -1.39 -10.20 15.68
C TRP A 42 -2.22 -11.35 16.24
N ALA A 43 -3.05 -12.00 15.41
CA ALA A 43 -3.80 -13.19 15.76
C ALA A 43 -2.86 -14.35 16.08
N GLU A 44 -1.83 -14.57 15.25
CA GLU A 44 -0.81 -15.59 15.47
C GLU A 44 -0.06 -15.34 16.80
N THR A 45 0.33 -14.08 17.05
CA THR A 45 0.99 -13.68 18.30
C THR A 45 0.09 -13.94 19.51
N TYR A 46 -1.20 -13.60 19.41
CA TYR A 46 -2.17 -13.81 20.46
C TYR A 46 -2.34 -15.30 20.77
N GLU A 47 -2.60 -16.13 19.76
CA GLU A 47 -2.78 -17.57 19.94
C GLU A 47 -1.55 -18.24 20.57
N LYS A 48 -0.36 -17.84 20.14
CA LYS A 48 0.90 -18.46 20.56
C LYS A 48 1.35 -18.04 21.96
N TYR A 49 1.12 -16.80 22.37
CA TYR A 49 1.70 -16.25 23.60
C TYR A 49 0.68 -15.72 24.61
N TRP A 50 -0.49 -15.26 24.18
CA TRP A 50 -1.41 -14.51 25.04
C TRP A 50 -2.68 -15.29 25.38
N HIS A 51 -3.20 -16.12 24.47
CA HIS A 51 -4.49 -16.81 24.60
C HIS A 51 -4.61 -17.62 25.89
N PHE A 52 -3.62 -18.48 26.19
CA PHE A 52 -3.64 -19.32 27.39
C PHE A 52 -3.62 -18.48 28.69
N ALA A 53 -2.80 -17.44 28.73
CA ALA A 53 -2.73 -16.55 29.89
C ALA A 53 -4.02 -15.73 30.05
N ALA A 54 -4.57 -15.22 28.95
CA ALA A 54 -5.79 -14.43 28.97
C ALA A 54 -7.00 -15.24 29.43
N THR A 55 -7.20 -16.42 28.84
CA THR A 55 -8.31 -17.33 29.19
C THR A 55 -8.20 -17.86 30.62
N GLY A 56 -6.99 -18.16 31.08
CA GLY A 56 -6.73 -18.59 32.46
C GLY A 56 -7.07 -17.53 33.52
N SER A 57 -7.03 -16.24 33.16
CA SER A 57 -7.36 -15.14 34.05
C SER A 57 -8.85 -14.81 34.13
N LEU A 58 -9.67 -15.20 33.15
CA LEU A 58 -11.09 -14.86 33.07
C LEU A 58 -11.91 -15.21 34.33
N PRO A 59 -11.72 -16.38 34.99
CA PRO A 59 -12.49 -16.69 36.21
C PRO A 59 -12.20 -15.75 37.39
N TYR A 60 -11.09 -15.01 37.32
CA TYR A 60 -10.59 -14.14 38.39
C TYR A 60 -10.73 -12.65 38.06
N THR A 61 -11.17 -12.31 36.85
CA THR A 61 -11.39 -10.94 36.38
C THR A 61 -12.85 -10.73 36.01
N GLN A 62 -13.31 -9.47 36.02
CA GLN A 62 -14.62 -9.08 35.47
C GLN A 62 -14.50 -8.58 34.02
N GLU A 63 -13.40 -8.92 33.35
CA GLU A 63 -13.05 -8.42 32.02
C GLU A 63 -13.44 -9.47 30.96
N ASN A 64 -13.78 -9.00 29.76
CA ASN A 64 -14.03 -9.87 28.60
C ASN A 64 -12.73 -10.04 27.80
N LEU A 65 -12.63 -11.14 27.03
CA LEU A 65 -11.55 -11.28 26.06
C LEU A 65 -11.65 -10.16 25.02
N PRO A 66 -10.56 -9.41 24.77
CA PRO A 66 -10.57 -8.38 23.76
C PRO A 66 -10.54 -9.03 22.37
N GLU A 67 -11.33 -8.50 21.45
CA GLU A 67 -11.33 -8.90 20.04
C GLU A 67 -10.34 -8.03 19.26
N LEU A 68 -9.69 -8.62 18.26
CA LEU A 68 -8.85 -7.84 17.35
C LEU A 68 -9.69 -6.81 16.61
N PRO A 69 -9.24 -5.56 16.51
CA PRO A 69 -10.04 -4.51 15.91
C PRO A 69 -10.15 -4.71 14.40
N GLU A 70 -11.32 -4.36 13.88
CA GLU A 70 -11.57 -4.19 12.45
C GLU A 70 -11.18 -2.77 12.02
N PRO A 71 -10.70 -2.57 10.78
CA PRO A 71 -10.51 -1.24 10.23
C PRO A 71 -11.85 -0.49 10.16
N ASP A 72 -11.83 0.81 10.47
CA ASP A 72 -13.06 1.59 10.50
C ASP A 72 -13.75 1.59 9.12
N SER A 73 -15.00 1.12 9.10
CA SER A 73 -15.86 1.07 7.92
C SER A 73 -16.08 2.44 7.26
N HIS A 74 -15.84 3.54 7.98
CA HIS A 74 -15.93 4.90 7.42
C HIS A 74 -14.77 5.24 6.46
N HIS A 75 -13.67 4.48 6.47
CA HIS A 75 -12.48 4.72 5.67
C HIS A 75 -12.22 3.62 4.62
N GLN A 76 -13.27 2.98 4.10
CA GLN A 76 -13.15 1.84 3.16
C GLN A 76 -12.22 2.08 1.96
N SER A 77 -12.07 3.32 1.48
CA SER A 77 -11.21 3.61 0.34
C SER A 77 -9.71 3.51 0.66
N ASN A 78 -9.28 3.84 1.88
CA ASN A 78 -7.86 3.92 2.24
C ASN A 78 -7.59 3.26 3.60
N PHE A 79 -6.50 2.50 3.68
CA PHE A 79 -6.05 1.93 4.95
C PHE A 79 -5.01 2.83 5.60
N TYR A 80 -5.27 3.31 6.82
CA TYR A 80 -4.34 4.17 7.56
C TYR A 80 -3.71 3.43 8.74
N PRO A 81 -2.44 2.95 8.62
CA PRO A 81 -1.80 2.18 9.67
C PRO A 81 -1.72 2.92 11.01
N ILE A 82 -1.54 4.24 10.99
CA ILE A 82 -1.47 5.05 12.22
C ILE A 82 -2.80 5.05 13.00
N PHE A 83 -3.93 5.11 12.30
CA PHE A 83 -5.26 5.07 12.93
C PHE A 83 -5.59 3.65 13.40
N TYR A 84 -5.27 2.65 12.58
CA TYR A 84 -5.41 1.25 12.97
C TYR A 84 -4.56 0.92 14.21
N GLY A 85 -3.32 1.43 14.27
CA GLY A 85 -2.45 1.31 15.43
C GLY A 85 -3.05 1.89 16.71
N THR A 86 -3.81 2.97 16.61
CA THR A 86 -4.54 3.54 17.77
C THR A 86 -5.64 2.60 18.27
N GLN A 87 -6.30 1.85 17.38
CA GLN A 87 -7.25 0.80 17.77
C GLN A 87 -6.53 -0.38 18.44
N MET A 88 -5.40 -0.80 17.87
CA MET A 88 -4.55 -1.87 18.43
C MET A 88 -4.05 -1.53 19.85
N VAL A 89 -3.78 -0.26 20.14
CA VAL A 89 -3.42 0.17 21.50
C VAL A 89 -4.56 -0.07 22.48
N ARG A 90 -5.82 0.18 22.08
CA ARG A 90 -6.99 -0.09 22.94
C ARG A 90 -7.16 -1.58 23.19
N TYR A 91 -6.96 -2.40 22.17
CA TYR A 91 -6.92 -3.86 22.28
C TYR A 91 -5.85 -4.31 23.29
N LEU A 92 -4.61 -3.83 23.16
CA LEU A 92 -3.51 -4.17 24.08
C LEU A 92 -3.80 -3.71 25.50
N MET A 93 -4.38 -2.53 25.68
CA MET A 93 -4.76 -2.00 27.00
C MET A 93 -5.83 -2.84 27.71
N GLN A 94 -6.68 -3.57 26.98
CA GLN A 94 -7.60 -4.55 27.56
C GLN A 94 -6.86 -5.86 27.84
N LEU A 95 -6.02 -6.30 26.89
CA LEU A 95 -5.29 -7.56 27.00
C LEU A 95 -4.33 -7.59 28.20
N ILE A 96 -3.68 -6.48 28.52
CA ILE A 96 -2.71 -6.40 29.64
C ILE A 96 -3.37 -6.61 31.01
N LYS A 97 -4.70 -6.49 31.09
CA LYS A 97 -5.44 -6.79 32.33
C LYS A 97 -5.65 -8.29 32.53
N LEU A 98 -5.51 -9.07 31.47
CA LEU A 98 -5.76 -10.51 31.42
C LEU A 98 -4.46 -11.32 31.32
N VAL A 99 -3.41 -10.73 30.76
CA VAL A 99 -2.14 -11.41 30.46
C VAL A 99 -1.06 -10.91 31.42
N SER A 100 -0.38 -11.83 32.10
CA SER A 100 0.78 -11.52 32.94
C SER A 100 1.94 -10.94 32.11
N TYR A 101 2.85 -10.20 32.75
CA TYR A 101 3.97 -9.52 32.09
C TYR A 101 4.81 -10.45 31.22
N LYS A 102 5.13 -11.65 31.72
CA LYS A 102 6.05 -12.57 31.03
C LYS A 102 5.49 -13.03 29.67
N PRO A 103 4.30 -13.64 29.58
CA PRO A 103 3.67 -13.95 28.29
C PRO A 103 3.45 -12.72 27.43
N PHE A 104 3.06 -11.58 28.02
CA PHE A 104 2.85 -10.34 27.28
C PHE A 104 4.12 -9.90 26.54
N ARG A 105 5.25 -9.84 27.27
CA ARG A 105 6.57 -9.53 26.73
C ARG A 105 6.98 -10.51 25.64
N MET A 106 6.83 -11.82 25.87
CA MET A 106 7.21 -12.83 24.86
C MET A 106 6.44 -12.67 23.56
N GLY A 107 5.15 -12.32 23.61
CA GLY A 107 4.37 -12.06 22.41
C GLY A 107 4.81 -10.79 21.69
N LEU A 108 5.11 -9.70 22.41
CA LEU A 108 5.64 -8.49 21.77
C LEU A 108 7.04 -8.74 21.17
N ASP A 109 7.94 -9.43 21.87
CA ASP A 109 9.25 -9.78 21.31
C ASP A 109 9.09 -10.61 20.02
N TYR A 110 8.21 -11.62 20.03
CA TYR A 110 7.88 -12.42 18.85
C TYR A 110 7.34 -11.59 17.68
N LEU A 111 6.37 -10.71 17.95
CA LEU A 111 5.76 -9.85 16.95
C LEU A 111 6.80 -9.02 16.20
N PHE A 112 7.72 -8.37 16.93
CA PHE A 112 8.73 -7.50 16.34
C PHE A 112 9.87 -8.27 15.67
N GLU A 113 10.32 -9.39 16.24
CA GLU A 113 11.30 -10.29 15.60
C GLU A 113 10.76 -10.90 14.30
N THR A 114 9.45 -11.12 14.25
CA THR A 114 8.80 -11.63 13.03
C THR A 114 8.61 -10.52 12.01
N ALA A 115 8.15 -9.33 12.42
CA ALA A 115 7.82 -8.23 11.53
C ALA A 115 9.03 -7.52 10.91
N PHE A 116 10.15 -7.45 11.61
CA PHE A 116 11.31 -6.63 11.21
C PHE A 116 12.59 -7.45 11.16
N GLU A 117 13.51 -7.06 10.27
CA GLU A 117 14.80 -7.75 10.12
C GLU A 117 15.68 -7.58 11.39
N ASP A 118 15.82 -6.35 11.89
CA ASP A 118 16.47 -6.04 13.15
C ASP A 118 15.44 -5.85 14.28
N GLY A 119 14.53 -6.82 14.43
CA GLY A 119 13.38 -6.74 15.34
C GLY A 119 13.71 -6.38 16.78
N TYR A 120 14.90 -6.73 17.30
CA TYR A 120 15.36 -6.37 18.65
C TYR A 120 15.89 -4.92 18.78
N LYS A 121 16.21 -4.24 17.66
CA LYS A 121 16.65 -2.83 17.68
C LYS A 121 15.50 -1.83 17.57
N VAL A 122 14.38 -2.24 16.98
CA VAL A 122 13.21 -1.38 16.74
C VAL A 122 12.77 -0.73 18.05
N ALA A 123 13.02 0.58 18.21
CA ALA A 123 12.64 1.37 19.39
C ALA A 123 12.91 0.64 20.73
N ALA A 124 14.15 0.14 20.87
CA ALA A 124 14.57 -0.69 22.01
C ALA A 124 14.41 0.02 23.36
N GLU A 125 14.69 1.33 23.43
CA GLU A 125 14.51 2.13 24.63
C GLU A 125 13.02 2.27 24.98
N GLU A 126 12.17 2.56 23.99
CA GLU A 126 10.72 2.65 24.21
C GLU A 126 10.13 1.30 24.63
N ARG A 127 10.61 0.18 24.07
CA ARG A 127 10.20 -1.16 24.50
C ARG A 127 10.58 -1.46 25.94
N ASP A 128 11.78 -1.10 26.38
CA ASP A 128 12.19 -1.29 27.77
C ASP A 128 11.31 -0.47 28.73
N ILE A 129 10.96 0.77 28.35
CA ILE A 129 10.01 1.60 29.11
C ILE A 129 8.63 0.94 29.17
N LEU A 130 8.15 0.38 28.05
CA LEU A 130 6.87 -0.33 27.99
C LEU A 130 6.86 -1.59 28.86
N TYR A 131 7.90 -2.41 28.79
CA TYR A 131 8.04 -3.62 29.59
C TYR A 131 8.05 -3.31 31.08
N LYS A 132 8.75 -2.25 31.50
CA LYS A 132 8.72 -1.77 32.88
C LYS A 132 7.33 -1.29 33.27
N TYR A 133 6.64 -0.54 32.40
CA TYR A 133 5.26 -0.12 32.64
C TYR A 133 4.34 -1.33 32.89
N PHE A 134 4.42 -2.36 32.04
CA PHE A 134 3.60 -3.57 32.18
C PHE A 134 3.90 -4.37 33.45
N GLU A 135 5.18 -4.51 33.78
CA GLU A 135 5.60 -5.16 35.04
C GLU A 135 4.99 -4.44 36.25
N PHE A 136 4.99 -3.11 36.27
CA PHE A 136 4.38 -2.36 37.38
C PHE A 136 2.85 -2.48 37.43
N THR A 137 2.18 -2.52 36.27
CA THR A 137 0.72 -2.67 36.21
C THR A 137 0.24 -4.03 36.71
N GLU A 138 0.94 -5.11 36.38
CA GLU A 138 0.54 -6.48 36.77
C GLU A 138 0.52 -6.65 38.30
N PHE A 139 1.57 -6.17 38.99
CA PHE A 139 1.69 -6.42 40.42
C PHE A 139 0.89 -5.45 41.31
N GLY A 140 0.11 -4.51 40.73
CA GLY A 140 -0.52 -3.42 41.47
C GLY A 140 0.47 -2.62 42.33
N ARG A 141 1.76 -2.68 41.97
CA ARG A 141 2.85 -2.10 42.76
C ARG A 141 2.88 -0.60 42.50
N LYS A 142 2.96 0.20 43.58
CA LYS A 142 3.36 1.60 43.44
C LYS A 142 4.77 1.62 42.81
N PRO A 143 5.03 2.46 41.80
CA PRO A 143 6.34 2.55 41.19
C PRO A 143 7.40 2.78 42.29
N PRO A 144 8.49 2.00 42.31
CA PRO A 144 9.35 1.86 43.49
C PRO A 144 10.15 3.12 43.84
N ARG A 145 10.26 4.11 42.93
CA ARG A 145 10.93 5.41 43.18
C ARG A 145 10.30 6.55 42.37
N LYS A 146 10.56 7.79 42.80
CA LYS A 146 10.10 9.04 42.17
C LYS A 146 10.50 9.16 40.69
N ASP A 147 11.66 8.60 40.32
CA ASP A 147 12.18 8.61 38.95
C ASP A 147 11.38 7.68 38.01
N TYR A 148 10.89 6.55 38.54
CA TYR A 148 10.02 5.62 37.81
C TYR A 148 8.60 6.15 37.62
N TYR A 149 8.19 7.15 38.41
CA TYR A 149 6.88 7.79 38.28
C TYR A 149 6.73 8.51 36.93
N ARG A 150 7.83 9.03 36.36
CA ARG A 150 7.85 9.64 35.03
C ARG A 150 7.53 8.61 33.95
N HIS A 151 8.15 7.43 34.03
CA HIS A 151 7.89 6.32 33.10
C HIS A 151 6.48 5.74 33.26
N PHE A 152 5.98 5.64 34.50
CA PHE A 152 4.61 5.17 34.77
C PHE A 152 3.55 6.13 34.20
N LYS A 153 3.70 7.45 34.39
CA LYS A 153 2.80 8.45 33.79
C LYS A 153 2.90 8.48 32.26
N ALA A 154 4.07 8.17 31.71
CA ALA A 154 4.31 8.26 30.28
C ALA A 154 4.03 6.94 29.54
N GLY A 155 3.84 5.81 30.24
CA GLY A 155 3.70 4.48 29.63
C GLY A 155 2.56 4.38 28.62
N GLN A 156 1.37 4.92 28.92
CA GLN A 156 0.26 4.97 27.95
C GLN A 156 0.58 5.81 26.71
N PRO A 157 1.03 7.08 26.83
CA PRO A 157 1.51 7.84 25.67
C PRO A 157 2.60 7.14 24.85
N TYR A 158 3.55 6.47 25.51
CA TYR A 158 4.58 5.68 24.84
C TYR A 158 3.98 4.49 24.10
N LEU A 159 3.01 3.78 24.68
CA LEU A 159 2.34 2.66 24.01
C LEU A 159 1.63 3.12 22.75
N VAL A 160 0.90 4.24 22.83
CA VAL A 160 0.22 4.84 21.68
C VAL A 160 1.23 5.17 20.57
N SER A 161 2.26 5.95 20.89
CA SER A 161 3.24 6.38 19.89
C SER A 161 4.07 5.21 19.33
N PHE A 162 4.44 4.25 20.17
CA PHE A 162 5.24 3.09 19.78
C PHE A 162 4.46 2.16 18.84
N ILE A 163 3.25 1.75 19.21
CA ILE A 163 2.45 0.83 18.39
C ILE A 163 2.03 1.52 17.10
N SER A 164 1.51 2.74 17.17
CA SER A 164 1.03 3.45 15.97
C SER A 164 2.14 3.73 14.96
N ARG A 165 3.37 4.04 15.41
CA ARG A 165 4.51 4.26 14.50
C ARG A 165 5.00 2.98 13.82
N ASN A 166 4.96 1.86 14.53
CA ASN A 166 5.46 0.59 14.00
C ASN A 166 4.37 -0.25 13.31
N MET A 167 3.11 0.21 13.35
CA MET A 167 1.96 -0.57 12.87
C MET A 167 2.14 -1.02 11.42
N ALA A 168 2.59 -0.12 10.54
CA ALA A 168 2.81 -0.41 9.12
C ALA A 168 3.70 -1.64 8.90
N GLY A 169 4.79 -1.75 9.66
CA GLY A 169 5.72 -2.87 9.53
C GLY A 169 5.19 -4.20 10.04
N THR A 170 4.21 -4.17 10.95
CA THR A 170 3.57 -5.39 11.51
C THR A 170 2.43 -5.94 10.66
N LEU A 171 2.03 -5.23 9.59
CA LEU A 171 1.04 -5.72 8.65
C LEU A 171 1.62 -6.85 7.79
N MET A 172 0.79 -7.84 7.48
CA MET A 172 1.15 -8.92 6.56
C MET A 172 0.55 -8.65 5.18
N ALA A 173 1.24 -9.10 4.14
CA ALA A 173 0.76 -8.99 2.76
C ALA A 173 1.09 -10.23 1.95
N ASP A 174 0.31 -10.49 0.90
CA ASP A 174 0.66 -11.53 -0.07
C ASP A 174 2.00 -11.19 -0.73
N ARG A 175 2.97 -12.10 -0.63
CA ARG A 175 4.33 -11.85 -1.11
C ARG A 175 4.36 -11.62 -2.61
N ASP A 176 3.57 -12.37 -3.37
CA ASP A 176 3.64 -12.33 -4.82
C ASP A 176 2.99 -11.03 -5.35
N ALA A 177 1.91 -10.58 -4.71
CA ALA A 177 1.32 -9.25 -4.95
C ALA A 177 2.29 -8.11 -4.60
N VAL A 178 3.04 -8.23 -3.50
CA VAL A 178 4.10 -7.25 -3.17
C VAL A 178 5.16 -7.19 -4.26
N ILE A 179 5.66 -8.34 -4.72
CA ILE A 179 6.68 -8.42 -5.78
C ILE A 179 6.15 -7.83 -7.09
N GLU A 180 4.89 -8.10 -7.43
CA GLU A 180 4.24 -7.55 -8.61
C GLU A 180 4.13 -6.02 -8.55
N ILE A 181 3.68 -5.46 -7.41
CA ILE A 181 3.54 -4.01 -7.24
C ILE A 181 4.90 -3.30 -7.26
N LEU A 182 5.93 -3.96 -6.75
CA LEU A 182 7.31 -3.46 -6.65
C LEU A 182 8.19 -3.95 -7.80
N CYS A 183 7.63 -4.39 -8.94
CA CYS A 183 8.40 -4.96 -10.04
C CYS A 183 9.48 -4.01 -10.59
N ASP A 184 9.22 -2.69 -10.55
CA ASP A 184 10.17 -1.65 -10.97
C ASP A 184 11.19 -1.27 -9.87
N TYR A 185 11.07 -1.83 -8.66
CA TYR A 185 11.98 -1.55 -7.54
C TYR A 185 13.08 -2.61 -7.46
N PRO A 186 14.37 -2.22 -7.43
CA PRO A 186 15.46 -3.17 -7.26
C PRO A 186 15.50 -3.69 -5.82
N LEU A 187 15.58 -5.02 -5.66
CA LEU A 187 15.82 -5.64 -4.35
C LEU A 187 17.20 -5.25 -3.82
N LYS A 188 17.25 -4.50 -2.72
CA LYS A 188 18.49 -3.96 -2.13
C LYS A 188 19.19 -4.97 -1.24
N ARG A 189 18.43 -5.72 -0.45
CA ARG A 189 18.93 -6.77 0.44
C ARG A 189 17.97 -7.95 0.49
N GLU A 190 18.51 -9.14 0.74
CA GLU A 190 17.69 -10.32 0.97
C GLU A 190 17.29 -10.39 2.45
N VAL A 191 16.03 -10.75 2.69
CA VAL A 191 15.47 -10.95 4.03
C VAL A 191 14.74 -12.28 4.07
N LYS A 192 14.44 -12.78 5.27
CA LYS A 192 13.69 -14.03 5.40
C LYS A 192 12.34 -13.93 4.68
N GLY A 193 12.14 -14.81 3.70
CA GLY A 193 10.92 -14.86 2.87
C GLY A 193 10.99 -14.09 1.55
N LEU A 194 12.04 -13.27 1.34
CA LEU A 194 12.22 -12.46 0.14
C LEU A 194 13.70 -12.44 -0.28
N THR A 195 14.04 -13.34 -1.20
CA THR A 195 15.39 -13.48 -1.80
C THR A 195 15.32 -13.12 -3.28
N ARG A 196 16.46 -12.84 -3.92
CA ARG A 196 16.50 -12.56 -5.37
C ARG A 196 15.86 -13.69 -6.16
N ARG A 197 16.19 -14.93 -5.81
CA ARG A 197 15.61 -16.13 -6.45
C ARG A 197 14.08 -16.15 -6.36
N VAL A 198 13.51 -15.75 -5.23
CA VAL A 198 12.05 -15.69 -5.05
C VAL A 198 11.45 -14.56 -5.89
N VAL A 199 12.07 -13.39 -5.89
CA VAL A 199 11.62 -12.24 -6.70
C VAL A 199 11.65 -12.59 -8.19
N ASP A 200 12.79 -13.06 -8.69
CA ASP A 200 12.98 -13.40 -10.10
C ASP A 200 11.99 -14.51 -10.53
N SER A 201 11.88 -15.58 -9.74
CA SER A 201 10.95 -16.68 -10.03
C SER A 201 9.48 -16.24 -10.01
N THR A 202 9.10 -15.31 -9.15
CA THR A 202 7.73 -14.77 -9.11
C THR A 202 7.47 -13.89 -10.33
N LEU A 203 8.41 -13.02 -10.72
CA LEU A 203 8.29 -12.17 -11.91
C LEU A 203 8.23 -13.00 -13.19
N ASP A 204 9.08 -14.03 -13.33
CA ASP A 204 9.06 -14.94 -14.49
C ASP A 204 7.71 -15.67 -14.63
N ARG A 205 7.15 -16.12 -13.50
CA ARG A 205 5.85 -16.78 -13.47
C ARG A 205 4.72 -15.81 -13.83
N LEU A 206 4.77 -14.57 -13.35
CA LEU A 206 3.79 -13.53 -13.69
C LEU A 206 3.87 -13.17 -15.18
N ALA A 207 5.08 -13.06 -15.75
CA ALA A 207 5.29 -12.81 -17.17
C ALA A 207 4.77 -13.97 -18.04
N SER A 208 5.02 -15.21 -17.63
CA SER A 208 4.50 -16.41 -18.31
C SER A 208 2.98 -16.46 -18.28
N SER A 209 2.36 -16.16 -17.14
CA SER A 209 0.90 -16.11 -17.00
C SER A 209 0.27 -14.98 -17.83
N ALA A 210 0.97 -13.88 -18.06
CA ALA A 210 0.49 -12.80 -18.94
C ALA A 210 0.60 -13.17 -20.42
N ALA A 211 1.63 -13.93 -20.79
CA ALA A 211 1.81 -14.43 -22.16
C ALA A 211 0.74 -15.45 -22.56
N ASP A 212 0.30 -16.31 -21.64
CA ASP A 212 -0.78 -17.28 -21.89
C ASP A 212 -2.17 -16.64 -22.11
N ILE A 213 -2.32 -15.34 -21.83
CA ILE A 213 -3.58 -14.58 -21.99
C ILE A 213 -3.63 -13.82 -23.34
N LEU A 214 -2.51 -13.70 -24.06
CA LEU A 214 -2.49 -13.14 -25.41
C LEU A 214 -2.95 -14.22 -26.40
N PRO A 215 -4.10 -14.05 -27.11
CA PRO A 215 -4.43 -14.94 -28.21
C PRO A 215 -3.32 -14.80 -29.25
N GLU A 216 -2.77 -15.93 -29.65
CA GLU A 216 -1.87 -16.10 -30.77
C GLU A 216 -2.51 -15.44 -32.01
N ILE A 217 -2.16 -14.18 -32.29
CA ILE A 217 -2.53 -13.52 -33.54
C ILE A 217 -1.68 -14.19 -34.62
N GLN A 218 -2.25 -15.22 -35.23
CA GLN A 218 -1.74 -15.76 -36.48
C GLN A 218 -1.78 -14.64 -37.54
N PRO A 219 -0.68 -14.39 -38.27
CA PRO A 219 -0.70 -13.44 -39.36
C PRO A 219 -1.43 -14.06 -40.55
N GLU A 220 -2.72 -13.77 -40.70
CA GLU A 220 -3.41 -14.01 -41.99
C GLU A 220 -2.98 -12.94 -43.01
N ALA A 221 -2.44 -13.42 -44.12
CA ALA A 221 -2.08 -12.66 -45.29
C ALA A 221 -3.33 -12.15 -46.04
N PRO A 222 -3.21 -11.12 -46.89
CA PRO A 222 -4.29 -10.20 -47.23
C PRO A 222 -5.22 -10.72 -48.35
N ALA A 223 -6.54 -10.59 -48.16
CA ALA A 223 -7.53 -10.80 -49.21
C ALA A 223 -8.57 -9.67 -49.24
N GLU A 224 -8.40 -8.82 -50.26
CA GLU A 224 -9.40 -8.20 -51.15
C GLU A 224 -10.75 -7.67 -50.59
N ILE A 225 -10.91 -6.35 -50.75
CA ILE A 225 -12.16 -5.58 -50.66
C ILE A 225 -13.05 -5.90 -51.87
N PRO A 226 -14.39 -5.99 -51.70
CA PRO A 226 -15.27 -5.11 -52.49
C PRO A 226 -16.39 -4.43 -51.69
N ALA A 227 -16.82 -3.29 -52.22
CA ALA A 227 -17.67 -2.25 -51.64
C ALA A 227 -19.20 -2.47 -51.79
N GLU A 228 -19.94 -1.54 -51.16
CA GLU A 228 -21.38 -1.18 -51.31
C GLU A 228 -22.36 -2.06 -50.50
N THR A 229 -23.40 -1.59 -49.80
CA THR A 229 -24.20 -0.34 -49.82
C THR A 229 -25.08 -0.29 -48.53
N SER A 230 -25.37 0.90 -47.98
CA SER A 230 -26.42 1.13 -46.96
C SER A 230 -27.83 1.09 -47.59
N PRO A 231 -28.94 0.89 -46.83
CA PRO A 231 -29.62 2.06 -46.26
C PRO A 231 -30.31 1.84 -44.88
N ALA A 232 -30.76 2.98 -44.33
CA ALA A 232 -31.22 3.25 -42.96
C ALA A 232 -32.60 2.66 -42.56
N SER A 233 -32.82 2.52 -41.24
CA SER A 233 -34.09 2.79 -40.53
C SER A 233 -33.89 2.84 -38.99
N GLN A 234 -34.32 3.95 -38.39
CA GLN A 234 -34.52 4.25 -36.94
C GLN A 234 -36.00 3.95 -36.55
N PRO A 235 -36.51 4.13 -35.30
CA PRO A 235 -35.91 4.21 -33.95
C PRO A 235 -36.69 3.51 -32.78
N ASP A 236 -36.07 3.52 -31.58
CA ASP A 236 -36.63 3.60 -30.19
C ASP A 236 -37.21 2.38 -29.42
N PRO A 237 -37.25 2.39 -28.06
CA PRO A 237 -36.29 2.93 -27.06
C PRO A 237 -36.09 2.05 -25.78
N ALA A 238 -35.18 2.50 -24.91
CA ALA A 238 -35.10 2.31 -23.44
C ALA A 238 -34.23 1.17 -22.86
N ALA A 239 -33.01 1.52 -22.43
CA ALA A 239 -32.58 1.42 -21.03
C ALA A 239 -31.25 2.18 -20.84
N SER A 240 -31.30 3.22 -20.01
CA SER A 240 -30.24 4.21 -19.79
C SER A 240 -29.18 3.76 -18.78
N ALA A 241 -27.91 4.00 -19.10
CA ALA A 241 -26.87 4.41 -18.15
C ALA A 241 -25.88 5.31 -18.92
N PRO A 242 -25.39 6.43 -18.36
CA PRO A 242 -24.59 7.39 -19.11
C PRO A 242 -23.20 6.80 -19.40
N SER A 243 -22.92 6.56 -20.69
CA SER A 243 -21.57 6.31 -21.17
C SER A 243 -20.73 7.54 -20.91
N ALA A 244 -19.68 7.42 -20.11
CA ALA A 244 -18.60 8.41 -20.11
C ALA A 244 -17.99 8.41 -21.52
N GLU A 245 -18.26 9.46 -22.30
CA GLU A 245 -17.66 9.66 -23.62
C GLU A 245 -16.15 9.54 -23.48
N ALA A 246 -15.56 8.53 -24.14
CA ALA A 246 -14.11 8.35 -24.15
C ALA A 246 -13.50 9.42 -25.06
N ILE A 247 -12.52 10.16 -24.54
CA ILE A 247 -11.77 11.16 -25.30
C ILE A 247 -10.83 10.42 -26.24
N VAL A 248 -11.07 10.54 -27.54
CA VAL A 248 -10.24 9.93 -28.59
C VAL A 248 -9.25 10.97 -29.11
N VAL A 249 -7.96 10.63 -29.08
CA VAL A 249 -6.89 11.52 -29.56
C VAL A 249 -6.27 10.95 -30.84
N PRO A 250 -6.38 11.64 -31.99
CA PRO A 250 -5.82 11.19 -33.26
C PRO A 250 -4.29 11.05 -33.21
N SER A 251 -3.78 9.92 -33.69
CA SER A 251 -2.34 9.64 -33.83
C SER A 251 -1.56 10.71 -34.60
N VAL A 252 -2.21 11.38 -35.57
CA VAL A 252 -1.65 12.49 -36.37
C VAL A 252 -1.18 13.66 -35.51
N LEU A 253 -1.73 13.84 -34.30
CA LEU A 253 -1.39 14.96 -33.42
C LEU A 253 -0.07 14.74 -32.67
N TRP A 254 0.34 13.49 -32.43
CA TRP A 254 1.46 13.19 -31.52
C TRP A 254 2.52 12.24 -32.08
N MET A 255 2.17 11.34 -32.99
CA MET A 255 3.08 10.31 -33.47
C MET A 255 4.23 10.92 -34.29
N GLY A 256 5.48 10.68 -33.85
CA GLY A 256 6.70 11.13 -34.53
C GLY A 256 7.00 12.63 -34.45
N LYS A 257 6.21 13.41 -33.69
CA LYS A 257 6.41 14.86 -33.52
C LYS A 257 7.26 15.20 -32.29
N SER A 258 7.88 16.38 -32.31
CA SER A 258 8.60 16.89 -31.13
C SER A 258 7.63 17.27 -30.00
N PRO A 259 8.02 17.18 -28.72
CA PRO A 259 7.14 17.48 -27.59
C PRO A 259 6.47 18.86 -27.63
N ALA A 260 7.16 19.87 -28.14
CA ALA A 260 6.59 21.21 -28.32
C ALA A 260 5.52 21.25 -29.43
N ALA A 261 5.76 20.54 -30.54
CA ALA A 261 4.79 20.44 -31.63
C ALA A 261 3.54 19.65 -31.23
N VAL A 262 3.66 18.64 -30.37
CA VAL A 262 2.51 17.90 -29.81
C VAL A 262 1.67 18.81 -28.92
N ARG A 263 2.31 19.58 -28.02
CA ARG A 263 1.59 20.56 -27.19
C ARG A 263 0.82 21.55 -28.06
N ASP A 264 1.48 22.14 -29.05
CA ASP A 264 0.86 23.17 -29.89
C ASP A 264 -0.28 22.61 -30.75
N ALA A 265 -0.16 21.36 -31.23
CA ALA A 265 -1.21 20.69 -31.98
C ALA A 265 -2.42 20.28 -31.11
N MET A 266 -2.22 20.01 -29.82
CA MET A 266 -3.29 19.59 -28.92
C MET A 266 -3.96 20.74 -28.14
N LYS A 267 -3.31 21.90 -28.05
CA LYS A 267 -3.74 23.04 -27.22
C LYS A 267 -5.13 23.59 -27.59
N GLU A 268 -5.50 23.52 -28.87
CA GLU A 268 -6.77 24.06 -29.36
C GLU A 268 -7.96 23.14 -29.05
N ASP A 269 -7.75 21.83 -29.15
CA ASP A 269 -8.84 20.82 -29.12
C ASP A 269 -8.89 20.00 -27.81
N PHE A 270 -7.83 20.02 -26.99
CA PHE A 270 -7.71 19.18 -25.79
C PHE A 270 -7.26 19.96 -24.55
N ASP A 271 -7.78 19.55 -23.39
CA ASP A 271 -7.34 20.08 -22.10
C ASP A 271 -5.85 19.76 -21.85
N GLU A 272 -5.16 20.63 -21.13
CA GLU A 272 -3.76 20.48 -20.71
C GLU A 272 -3.52 19.14 -19.99
N CYS A 273 -4.53 18.64 -19.29
CA CYS A 273 -4.46 17.35 -18.61
C CYS A 273 -4.34 16.19 -19.62
N VAL A 274 -5.15 16.17 -20.68
CA VAL A 274 -5.08 15.18 -21.77
C VAL A 274 -3.74 15.29 -22.50
N THR A 275 -3.29 16.51 -22.78
CA THR A 275 -1.98 16.77 -23.41
C THR A 275 -0.82 16.24 -22.55
N ALA A 276 -0.88 16.42 -21.23
CA ALA A 276 0.11 15.87 -20.30
C ALA A 276 0.16 14.34 -20.32
N HIS A 277 -1.01 13.68 -20.39
CA HIS A 277 -1.10 12.23 -20.49
C HIS A 277 -0.47 11.71 -21.78
N VAL A 278 -0.76 12.34 -22.93
CA VAL A 278 -0.20 11.96 -24.23
C VAL A 278 1.32 12.12 -24.24
N LEU A 279 1.83 13.27 -23.79
CA LEU A 279 3.27 13.53 -23.74
C LEU A 279 4.01 12.53 -22.84
N LEU A 280 3.44 12.19 -21.69
CA LEU A 280 4.08 11.29 -20.73
C LEU A 280 3.98 9.82 -21.17
N ASN A 281 2.80 9.36 -21.57
CA ASN A 281 2.53 7.94 -21.75
C ASN A 281 2.77 7.47 -23.18
N TRP A 282 2.53 8.31 -24.19
CA TRP A 282 2.64 7.93 -25.60
C TRP A 282 3.95 8.45 -26.21
N CYS A 283 4.30 9.71 -25.96
CA CYS A 283 5.56 10.29 -26.44
C CYS A 283 6.77 9.99 -25.52
N LYS A 284 6.55 9.32 -24.37
CA LYS A 284 7.58 8.92 -23.40
C LYS A 284 8.48 10.08 -22.91
N VAL A 285 7.91 11.27 -22.77
CA VAL A 285 8.63 12.47 -22.30
C VAL A 285 8.69 12.47 -20.77
N GLY A 286 9.86 12.78 -20.19
CA GLY A 286 10.02 12.80 -18.73
C GLY A 286 9.14 13.85 -18.03
N LYS A 287 8.60 13.52 -16.85
CA LYS A 287 7.65 14.37 -16.09
C LYS A 287 8.13 15.82 -15.91
N THR A 288 9.40 16.04 -15.60
CA THR A 288 9.96 17.40 -15.44
C THR A 288 9.90 18.20 -16.74
N GLN A 289 10.17 17.56 -17.88
CA GLN A 289 10.15 18.19 -19.19
C GLN A 289 8.71 18.48 -19.64
N VAL A 290 7.76 17.57 -19.38
CA VAL A 290 6.32 17.83 -19.59
C VAL A 290 5.86 19.01 -18.75
N GLY A 291 6.26 19.05 -17.47
CA GLY A 291 5.96 20.17 -16.59
C GLY A 291 6.49 21.50 -17.15
N ARG A 292 7.74 21.53 -17.63
CA ARG A 292 8.32 22.73 -18.24
C ARG A 292 7.57 23.18 -19.51
N LEU A 293 7.02 22.24 -20.28
CA LEU A 293 6.29 22.54 -21.52
C LEU A 293 4.88 23.08 -21.29
N LEU A 294 4.21 22.64 -20.22
CA LEU A 294 2.81 22.95 -19.93
C LEU A 294 2.61 24.00 -18.84
N SER A 295 3.63 24.30 -18.03
CA SER A 295 3.49 25.27 -16.94
C SER A 295 3.32 26.69 -17.49
N PRO A 296 2.34 27.47 -16.98
CA PRO A 296 2.13 28.86 -17.41
C PRO A 296 3.22 29.83 -16.90
N LYS A 297 4.09 29.36 -16.00
CA LYS A 297 5.18 30.14 -15.38
C LYS A 297 6.42 29.26 -15.25
N GLU A 298 7.59 29.89 -15.28
CA GLU A 298 8.82 29.21 -14.93
C GLU A 298 8.91 28.99 -13.41
N PHE A 299 9.19 27.76 -12.99
CA PHE A 299 9.47 27.43 -11.61
C PHE A 299 10.98 27.39 -11.39
N GLY A 300 11.44 27.79 -10.20
CA GLY A 300 12.86 27.78 -9.84
C GLY A 300 13.44 26.40 -9.57
N ASP A 301 12.59 25.36 -9.49
CA ASP A 301 12.98 24.01 -9.09
C ASP A 301 12.25 22.90 -9.88
N ASP A 302 12.93 21.79 -10.13
CA ASP A 302 12.40 20.64 -10.87
C ASP A 302 11.29 19.87 -10.12
N LYS A 303 11.16 20.05 -8.81
CA LYS A 303 10.10 19.42 -8.01
C LYS A 303 8.75 20.08 -8.29
N SER A 304 8.71 21.41 -8.41
CA SER A 304 7.50 22.16 -8.76
C SER A 304 6.92 21.76 -10.12
N TYR A 305 7.77 21.53 -11.13
CA TYR A 305 7.32 21.04 -12.44
C TYR A 305 6.70 19.64 -12.37
N ARG A 306 7.27 18.73 -11.59
CA ARG A 306 6.71 17.39 -11.38
C ARG A 306 5.37 17.43 -10.66
N ASN A 307 5.27 18.21 -9.59
CA ASN A 307 4.03 18.40 -8.85
C ASN A 307 2.90 19.01 -9.71
N HIS A 308 3.24 19.88 -10.65
CA HIS A 308 2.26 20.42 -11.60
C HIS A 308 1.71 19.32 -12.52
N VAL A 309 2.58 18.47 -13.07
CA VAL A 309 2.17 17.32 -13.89
C VAL A 309 1.35 16.32 -13.07
N ASP A 310 1.73 16.02 -11.83
CA ASP A 310 0.97 15.09 -10.99
C ASP A 310 -0.46 15.60 -10.72
N LYS A 311 -0.66 16.92 -10.55
CA LYS A 311 -2.00 17.53 -10.49
C LYS A 311 -2.80 17.37 -11.78
N LEU A 312 -2.15 17.49 -12.94
CA LEU A 312 -2.79 17.26 -14.24
C LEU A 312 -3.19 15.79 -14.39
N LEU A 313 -2.32 14.85 -14.03
CA LEU A 313 -2.59 13.42 -14.10
C LEU A 313 -3.71 12.96 -13.15
N LEU A 314 -3.82 13.58 -11.97
CA LEU A 314 -4.96 13.34 -11.06
C LEU A 314 -6.30 13.72 -11.70
N ARG A 315 -6.33 14.75 -12.56
CA ARG A 315 -7.52 15.12 -13.32
C ARG A 315 -7.79 14.14 -14.45
N VAL A 316 -6.73 13.69 -15.14
CA VAL A 316 -6.83 12.66 -16.20
C VAL A 316 -7.28 11.31 -15.67
N ALA A 317 -6.93 10.93 -14.44
CA ALA A 317 -7.33 9.64 -13.87
C ALA A 317 -8.86 9.43 -13.82
N ARG A 318 -9.64 10.49 -14.03
CA ARG A 318 -11.11 10.47 -14.10
C ARG A 318 -11.66 10.44 -15.53
N LEU A 319 -10.79 10.48 -16.53
CA LEU A 319 -11.11 10.51 -17.96
C LEU A 319 -10.71 9.19 -18.62
N SER A 320 -11.55 8.70 -19.53
CA SER A 320 -11.24 7.58 -20.40
C SER A 320 -10.61 8.11 -21.68
N ILE A 321 -9.27 8.01 -21.83
CA ILE A 321 -8.54 8.50 -23.02
C ILE A 321 -8.13 7.30 -23.87
N ARG A 322 -8.40 7.34 -25.17
CA ARG A 322 -8.02 6.31 -26.14
C ARG A 322 -7.28 6.93 -27.33
N GLN A 323 -6.36 6.16 -27.91
CA GLN A 323 -5.68 6.53 -29.16
C GLN A 323 -6.55 6.14 -30.36
N GLU A 324 -6.56 6.98 -31.40
CA GLU A 324 -7.12 6.67 -32.73
C GLU A 324 -6.06 6.17 -33.71
#